data_AF-A0A9P6QKI0-F1
#
_entry.id   AF-A0A9P6QKI0-F1
#
_cell.length_a   1.000
_cell.length_b   1.000
_cell.length_c   1.000
_cell.angle_alpha   90.00
_cell.angle_beta   90.00
_cell.angle_gamma   90.00
#
_symmetry.space_group_name_H-M   'P 1'
#
loop_
_entity.id
_entity.type
_entity.pdbx_description
1 polymer ?
#
loop_
_entity_poly.entity_id
_entity_poly.type
_entity_poly.pdbx_seq_one_letter_code
_entity_poly.pdbx_strand_id
1 'polypeptide(L)'
;RQELIISVAEDKCIRVWDMSKRTAVQTFRREHDRFWALTAHPELNLFAAGHDNGLIVFKLERERPAYSVHQNNLFYIKDKYLRVHDYANSQDTAVLAVRRTGSQFIQPRALSYNPAERAVLITSTVDGGTYELYNLPKDYAGEA
;
A
#
# COMPACT_ATOMS: atom_id res chain seq x y z
N ARG A 1 5.84 -11.48 9.82
CA ARG A 1 5.13 -12.54 9.05
C ARG A 1 3.64 -12.34 9.33
N GLN A 2 2.81 -12.12 8.31
CA GLN A 2 1.37 -11.94 8.49
C GLN A 2 0.68 -13.30 8.36
N GLU A 3 -0.27 -13.61 9.24
CA GLU A 3 -1.09 -14.83 9.17
C GLU A 3 -2.45 -14.47 8.56
N LEU A 4 -2.54 -14.58 7.23
CA LEU A 4 -3.75 -14.25 6.49
C LEU A 4 -4.41 -15.51 5.92
N ILE A 5 -5.74 -15.53 5.96
CA ILE A 5 -6.56 -16.46 5.16
C ILE A 5 -7.22 -15.67 4.04
N ILE A 6 -7.32 -16.29 2.87
CA ILE A 6 -8.10 -15.76 1.76
C ILE A 6 -9.23 -16.75 1.47
N SER A 7 -10.45 -16.24 1.30
CA SER A 7 -11.59 -17.04 0.88
C SER A 7 -12.30 -16.41 -0.32
N VAL A 8 -12.97 -17.26 -1.07
CA VAL A 8 -13.82 -16.89 -2.20
C VAL A 8 -15.19 -17.56 -2.04
N ALA A 9 -16.26 -16.95 -2.55
CA ALA A 9 -17.61 -17.46 -2.36
C ALA A 9 -18.58 -17.07 -3.48
N GLU A 10 -19.76 -17.72 -3.46
CA GLU A 10 -20.89 -17.44 -4.37
C GLU A 10 -21.46 -16.02 -4.19
N ASP A 11 -21.26 -15.40 -3.02
CA ASP A 11 -21.68 -14.02 -2.74
C ASP A 11 -20.82 -12.95 -3.45
N LYS A 12 -20.01 -13.39 -4.42
CA LYS A 12 -19.22 -12.56 -5.34
C LYS A 12 -18.06 -11.83 -4.68
N CYS A 13 -17.66 -12.32 -3.51
CA CYS A 13 -16.63 -11.69 -2.70
C CYS A 13 -15.37 -12.56 -2.61
N ILE A 14 -14.23 -11.88 -2.71
CA ILE A 14 -12.93 -12.36 -2.23
C ILE A 14 -12.69 -11.66 -0.89
N ARG A 15 -12.46 -12.43 0.18
CA ARG A 15 -12.25 -11.90 1.52
C ARG A 15 -10.88 -12.26 2.03
N VAL A 16 -10.24 -11.29 2.68
CA VAL A 16 -8.97 -11.45 3.38
C VAL A 16 -9.25 -11.36 4.86
N TRP A 17 -8.73 -12.32 5.62
CA TRP A 17 -8.97 -12.47 7.04
C TRP A 17 -7.65 -12.41 7.79
N ASP A 18 -7.61 -11.64 8.87
CA ASP A 18 -6.51 -11.65 9.84
C ASP A 18 -6.79 -12.77 10.84
N MET A 19 -5.93 -13.81 10.85
CA MET A 19 -6.13 -14.98 11.71
C MET A 19 -6.01 -14.67 13.18
N SER A 20 -5.11 -13.76 13.55
CA SER A 20 -4.89 -13.37 14.93
C SER A 20 -6.10 -12.62 15.48
N LYS A 21 -6.67 -11.71 14.69
CA LYS A 21 -7.84 -10.90 15.07
C LYS A 21 -9.17 -11.58 14.81
N ARG A 22 -9.19 -12.62 13.97
CA ARG A 22 -10.39 -13.34 13.51
C ARG A 22 -11.41 -12.41 12.87
N THR A 23 -10.93 -11.43 12.10
CA THR A 23 -11.77 -10.43 11.43
C THR A 23 -11.45 -10.35 9.95
N ALA A 24 -12.47 -10.03 9.14
CA ALA A 24 -12.27 -9.68 7.74
C ALA A 24 -11.60 -8.31 7.65
N VAL A 25 -10.47 -8.23 6.97
CA VAL A 25 -9.67 -7.00 6.84
C VAL A 25 -9.84 -6.33 5.48
N GLN A 26 -10.17 -7.10 4.45
CA GLN A 26 -10.51 -6.60 3.13
C GLN A 26 -11.61 -7.48 2.51
N THR A 27 -12.49 -6.86 1.73
CA THR A 27 -13.49 -7.55 0.91
C THR A 27 -13.47 -6.93 -0.48
N PHE A 28 -13.16 -7.74 -1.49
CA PHE A 28 -13.22 -7.36 -2.89
C PHE A 28 -14.47 -7.97 -3.49
N ARG A 29 -15.39 -7.14 -3.98
CA ARG A 29 -16.64 -7.60 -4.57
C ARG A 29 -16.65 -7.28 -6.06
N ARG A 30 -17.05 -8.26 -6.87
CA ARG A 30 -17.26 -8.09 -8.32
C ARG A 30 -18.68 -8.51 -8.66
N GLU A 31 -19.55 -7.56 -8.96
CA GLU A 31 -21.01 -7.80 -9.05
C GLU A 31 -21.46 -8.86 -10.07
N HIS A 32 -20.59 -9.25 -10.99
CA HIS A 32 -20.89 -10.22 -12.05
C HIS A 32 -20.09 -11.52 -11.96
N ASP A 33 -19.28 -11.71 -10.91
CA ASP A 33 -18.39 -12.87 -10.79
C ASP A 33 -18.64 -13.62 -9.47
N ARG A 34 -19.21 -14.83 -9.55
CA ARG A 34 -19.24 -15.78 -8.43
C ARG A 34 -17.98 -16.63 -8.49
N PHE A 35 -17.32 -16.82 -7.36
CA PHE A 35 -16.01 -17.47 -7.31
C PHE A 35 -16.08 -18.85 -6.68
N TRP A 36 -15.32 -19.79 -7.25
CA TRP A 36 -15.41 -21.22 -6.89
C TRP A 36 -14.06 -21.84 -6.52
N ALA A 37 -12.97 -21.28 -7.05
CA ALA A 37 -11.63 -21.80 -6.86
C ALA A 37 -10.67 -20.66 -6.53
N LEU A 38 -9.69 -20.96 -5.67
CA LEU A 38 -8.63 -20.06 -5.28
C LEU A 38 -7.32 -20.82 -5.22
N THR A 39 -6.25 -20.25 -5.76
CA THR A 39 -4.89 -20.78 -5.62
C THR A 39 -3.90 -19.64 -5.39
N ALA A 40 -2.85 -19.94 -4.64
CA ALA A 40 -1.71 -19.05 -4.41
C ALA A 40 -0.52 -19.52 -5.25
N HIS A 41 0.20 -18.58 -5.86
CA HIS A 41 1.48 -18.91 -6.47
C HIS A 41 2.48 -19.35 -5.37
N PRO A 42 3.27 -20.41 -5.57
CA PRO A 42 4.14 -20.96 -4.52
C PRO A 42 5.23 -20.00 -4.05
N GLU A 43 5.69 -19.10 -4.93
CA GLU A 43 6.85 -18.23 -4.67
C GLU A 43 6.57 -16.73 -4.78
N LEU A 44 5.48 -16.34 -5.45
CA LEU A 44 5.21 -14.94 -5.79
C LEU A 44 4.00 -14.47 -5.00
N ASN A 45 3.92 -13.17 -4.71
CA ASN A 45 2.75 -12.55 -4.10
C ASN A 45 1.60 -12.41 -5.13
N LEU A 46 1.16 -13.54 -5.68
CA LEU A 46 0.16 -13.64 -6.72
C LEU A 46 -0.87 -14.71 -6.32
N PHE A 47 -2.13 -14.38 -6.50
CA PHE A 47 -3.27 -15.26 -6.27
C PHE A 47 -4.12 -15.32 -7.53
N ALA A 48 -4.67 -16.48 -7.82
CA ALA A 48 -5.64 -16.65 -8.89
C ALA A 48 -6.97 -17.13 -8.33
N ALA A 49 -8.06 -16.48 -8.74
CA ALA A 49 -9.41 -16.87 -8.38
C ALA A 49 -10.23 -17.16 -9.64
N GLY A 50 -10.79 -18.37 -9.71
CA GLY A 50 -11.67 -18.81 -10.81
C GLY A 50 -13.11 -18.44 -10.53
N HIS A 51 -13.79 -17.91 -11.54
CA HIS A 51 -15.19 -17.49 -11.50
C HIS A 51 -15.96 -17.90 -12.76
N ASP A 52 -17.27 -17.68 -12.76
CA ASP A 52 -18.18 -18.09 -13.86
C ASP A 52 -17.68 -17.69 -15.27
N ASN A 53 -17.07 -16.50 -15.39
CA ASN A 53 -16.68 -15.92 -16.67
C ASN A 53 -15.17 -16.07 -16.98
N GLY A 54 -14.41 -16.81 -16.16
CA GLY A 54 -12.98 -17.00 -16.36
C GLY A 54 -12.18 -17.00 -15.04
N LEU A 55 -11.08 -16.24 -15.02
CA LEU A 55 -10.24 -16.12 -13.85
C LEU A 55 -9.72 -14.70 -13.69
N ILE A 56 -9.37 -14.34 -12.46
CA ILE A 56 -8.60 -13.14 -12.16
C ILE A 56 -7.29 -13.51 -11.46
N VAL A 57 -6.25 -12.74 -11.74
CA VAL A 57 -4.97 -12.78 -11.02
C VAL A 57 -4.82 -11.47 -10.25
N PHE A 58 -4.53 -11.56 -8.96
CA PHE A 58 -4.46 -10.40 -8.08
C PHE A 58 -3.34 -10.51 -7.05
N LYS A 59 -3.00 -9.37 -6.43
CA LYS A 59 -2.06 -9.27 -5.30
C LYS A 59 -2.80 -8.68 -4.12
N LEU A 60 -2.48 -9.12 -2.89
CA LEU A 60 -3.07 -8.55 -1.68
C LEU A 60 -2.46 -7.19 -1.32
N GLU A 61 -1.17 -7.05 -1.60
CA GLU A 61 -0.40 -5.86 -1.27
C GLU A 61 0.22 -5.27 -2.54
N ARG A 62 0.37 -3.95 -2.53
CA ARG A 62 1.03 -3.25 -3.62
C ARG A 62 2.54 -3.43 -3.49
N GLU A 63 3.17 -4.00 -4.51
CA GLU A 63 4.64 -4.19 -4.52
C GLU A 63 5.41 -2.88 -4.69
N ARG A 64 4.82 -1.89 -5.36
CA ARG A 64 5.40 -0.56 -5.53
C ARG A 64 4.77 0.41 -4.53
N PRO A 65 5.40 0.68 -3.38
CA PRO A 65 4.88 1.65 -2.42
C PRO A 65 4.78 3.05 -3.06
N ALA A 66 4.01 3.94 -2.44
CA ALA A 66 3.97 5.34 -2.87
C ALA A 66 5.35 5.98 -2.66
N TYR A 67 5.92 6.53 -3.73
CA TYR A 67 7.22 7.19 -3.71
C TYR A 67 7.28 8.38 -4.67
N SER A 68 8.27 9.25 -4.47
CA SER A 68 8.69 10.31 -5.37
C SER A 68 10.20 10.41 -5.31
N VAL A 69 10.85 10.69 -6.45
CA VAL A 69 12.30 10.93 -6.50
C VAL A 69 12.52 12.39 -6.85
N HIS A 70 13.43 13.04 -6.13
CA HIS A 70 13.91 14.37 -6.48
C HIS A 70 15.40 14.47 -6.20
N GLN A 71 16.17 14.83 -7.23
CA GLN A 71 17.64 14.80 -7.20
C GLN A 71 18.12 13.43 -6.67
N ASN A 72 18.87 13.43 -5.58
CA ASN A 72 19.48 12.26 -4.99
C ASN A 72 18.63 11.59 -3.90
N ASN A 73 17.42 12.10 -3.66
CA ASN A 73 16.53 11.65 -2.59
C ASN A 73 15.34 10.87 -3.14
N LEU A 74 15.12 9.67 -2.60
CA LEU A 74 13.91 8.88 -2.75
C LEU A 74 13.03 9.08 -1.52
N PHE A 75 11.90 9.76 -1.70
CA PHE A 75 10.84 9.89 -0.70
C PHE A 75 9.87 8.73 -0.86
N TYR A 76 9.61 7.96 0.20
CA TYR A 76 8.69 6.83 0.12
C TYR A 76 8.00 6.56 1.46
N ILE A 77 6.87 5.86 1.40
CA ILE A 77 6.14 5.45 2.61
C ILE A 77 6.46 4.00 2.96
N LYS A 78 6.90 3.78 4.20
CA LYS A 78 7.12 2.44 4.75
C LYS A 78 6.80 2.45 6.24
N ASP A 79 6.08 1.42 6.71
CA ASP A 79 5.73 1.23 8.12
C ASP A 79 5.05 2.44 8.78
N LYS A 80 4.23 3.18 8.00
CA LYS A 80 3.59 4.46 8.40
C LYS A 80 4.56 5.60 8.68
N TYR A 81 5.78 5.54 8.16
CA TYR A 81 6.72 6.64 8.15
C TYR A 81 6.96 7.12 6.73
N LEU A 82 7.06 8.44 6.57
CA LEU A 82 7.73 9.03 5.43
C LEU A 82 9.23 8.83 5.64
N ARG A 83 9.83 8.06 4.75
CA ARG A 83 11.26 7.79 4.72
C ARG A 83 11.89 8.48 3.54
N VAL A 84 13.15 8.85 3.71
CA VAL A 84 13.96 9.41 2.64
C VAL A 84 15.26 8.62 2.57
N HIS A 85 15.49 8.07 1.38
CA HIS A 85 16.74 7.39 1.06
C HIS A 85 17.59 8.28 0.16
N ASP A 86 18.81 8.55 0.60
CA ASP A 86 19.81 9.31 -0.13
C ASP A 86 20.68 8.34 -0.95
N TYR A 87 20.65 8.48 -2.27
CA TYR A 87 21.35 7.59 -3.19
C TYR A 87 22.89 7.74 -3.17
N ALA A 88 23.44 8.84 -2.64
CA ALA A 88 24.89 9.12 -2.70
C ALA A 88 25.62 8.40 -1.58
N ASN A 89 25.03 8.42 -0.38
CA ASN A 89 25.60 7.80 0.82
C ASN A 89 24.83 6.56 1.27
N SER A 90 23.75 6.17 0.56
CA SER A 90 22.87 5.06 0.90
C SER A 90 22.22 5.18 2.29
N GLN A 91 22.12 6.39 2.84
CA GLN A 91 21.46 6.63 4.11
C GLN A 91 19.93 6.53 3.94
N ASP A 92 19.25 5.88 4.87
CA ASP A 92 17.79 5.78 4.88
C ASP A 92 17.24 6.27 6.24
N THR A 93 16.56 7.42 6.19
CA THR A 93 16.10 8.15 7.38
C THR A 93 14.58 8.19 7.44
N ALA A 94 14.00 7.83 8.59
CA ALA A 94 12.59 8.11 8.86
C ALA A 94 12.41 9.58 9.27
N VAL A 95 11.70 10.35 8.44
CA VAL A 95 11.57 11.80 8.63
C VAL A 95 10.39 12.15 9.54
N LEU A 96 9.23 11.52 9.32
CA LEU A 96 8.03 11.74 10.12
C LEU A 96 7.07 10.57 10.06
N ALA A 97 6.21 10.46 11.09
CA ALA A 97 5.13 9.49 11.13
C ALA A 97 3.90 10.02 10.38
N VAL A 98 3.32 9.19 9.53
CA VAL A 98 2.10 9.42 8.75
C VAL A 98 0.91 8.88 9.54
N ARG A 99 -0.05 9.75 9.88
CA ARG A 99 -1.06 9.45 10.91
C ARG A 99 -2.37 8.87 10.37
N ARG A 100 -2.82 9.21 9.16
CA ARG A 100 -4.10 8.67 8.59
C ARG A 100 -3.92 7.78 7.37
N THR A 101 -2.85 7.00 7.32
CA THR A 101 -2.76 5.84 6.42
C THR A 101 -3.58 4.67 6.97
N GLY A 102 -4.91 4.84 6.99
CA GLY A 102 -5.96 3.84 7.28
C GLY A 102 -5.58 2.56 8.05
N SER A 103 -6.19 1.45 7.64
CA SER A 103 -5.78 0.13 8.10
C SER A 103 -4.38 -0.19 7.56
N GLN A 104 -3.61 -1.06 8.24
CA GLN A 104 -2.31 -1.53 7.75
C GLN A 104 -2.39 -2.18 6.34
N PHE A 105 -3.59 -2.59 5.96
CA PHE A 105 -3.92 -3.18 4.66
C PHE A 105 -4.25 -2.14 3.57
N ILE A 106 -4.29 -0.84 3.89
CA ILE A 106 -4.51 0.22 2.92
C ILE A 106 -3.25 1.08 2.84
N GLN A 107 -2.42 0.77 1.85
CA GLN A 107 -1.24 1.56 1.56
C GLN A 107 -1.61 2.84 0.80
N PRO A 108 -0.87 3.96 1.00
CA PRO A 108 -1.08 5.16 0.20
C PRO A 108 -0.95 4.89 -1.31
N ARG A 109 -1.77 5.60 -2.08
CA ARG A 109 -1.88 5.47 -3.53
C ARG A 109 -0.79 6.25 -4.26
N ALA A 110 -0.48 7.46 -3.84
CA ALA A 110 0.58 8.25 -4.46
C ALA A 110 1.26 9.16 -3.43
N LEU A 111 2.47 9.57 -3.80
CA LEU A 111 3.28 10.53 -3.07
C LEU A 111 3.84 11.52 -4.09
N SER A 112 3.71 12.81 -3.81
CA SER A 112 4.29 13.89 -4.61
C SER A 112 5.13 14.78 -3.72
N TYR A 113 6.34 15.11 -4.15
CA TYR A 113 7.21 16.04 -3.44
C TYR A 113 7.22 17.41 -4.12
N ASN A 114 7.07 18.47 -3.33
CA ASN A 114 7.24 19.86 -3.73
C ASN A 114 8.56 20.40 -3.14
N PRO A 115 9.59 20.62 -3.97
CA PRO A 115 10.87 21.18 -3.51
C PRO A 115 10.75 22.61 -2.96
N ALA A 116 9.89 23.44 -3.55
CA ALA A 116 9.76 24.86 -3.18
C ALA A 116 9.22 25.05 -1.76
N GLU A 117 8.27 24.19 -1.36
CA GLU A 117 7.69 24.20 -0.01
C GLU A 117 8.32 23.17 0.92
N ARG A 118 9.27 22.37 0.42
CA ARG A 118 9.82 21.19 1.11
C ARG A 118 8.71 20.34 1.72
N ALA A 119 7.68 20.08 0.93
CA ALA A 119 6.46 19.43 1.38
C ALA A 119 6.16 18.17 0.58
N VAL A 120 5.53 17.19 1.21
CA VAL A 120 5.09 15.95 0.59
C VAL A 120 3.56 15.86 0.68
N LEU A 121 2.92 15.66 -0.47
CA LEU A 121 1.51 15.34 -0.59
C LEU A 121 1.35 13.83 -0.74
N ILE A 122 0.63 13.20 0.18
CA ILE A 122 0.31 11.77 0.16
C ILE A 122 -1.18 11.63 -0.15
N THR A 123 -1.54 10.77 -1.09
CA THR A 123 -2.94 10.45 -1.39
C THR A 123 -3.25 9.00 -1.04
N SER A 124 -4.44 8.74 -0.53
CA SER A 124 -4.89 7.43 -0.07
C SER A 124 -6.34 7.17 -0.51
N THR A 125 -6.71 5.90 -0.63
CA THR A 125 -8.10 5.49 -0.95
C THR A 125 -8.96 5.27 0.29
N VAL A 126 -8.40 5.51 1.49
CA VAL A 126 -9.13 5.44 2.77
C VAL A 126 -10.33 6.38 2.71
N ASP A 127 -11.47 5.92 3.23
CA ASP A 127 -12.73 6.68 3.34
C ASP A 127 -13.24 7.29 2.02
N GLY A 128 -13.01 6.62 0.89
CA GLY A 128 -13.44 7.10 -0.43
C GLY A 128 -12.46 8.08 -1.10
N GLY A 129 -11.32 8.35 -0.45
CA GLY A 129 -10.26 9.21 -0.98
C GLY A 129 -9.87 10.30 0.01
N THR A 130 -8.62 10.28 0.45
CA THR A 130 -8.05 11.30 1.34
C THR A 130 -6.69 11.76 0.85
N TYR A 131 -6.30 12.97 1.25
CA TYR A 131 -4.94 13.47 1.06
C TYR A 131 -4.40 14.05 2.36
N GLU A 132 -3.08 13.99 2.51
CA GLU A 132 -2.35 14.55 3.64
C GLU A 132 -1.13 15.33 3.11
N LEU A 133 -0.95 16.54 3.61
CA LEU A 133 0.21 17.38 3.32
C LEU A 133 1.12 17.43 4.54
N TYR A 134 2.40 17.11 4.33
CA TYR A 134 3.42 17.14 5.38
C TYR A 134 4.57 18.06 4.97
N ASN A 135 4.90 19.02 5.83
CA ASN A 135 6.12 19.82 5.68
C ASN A 135 7.30 19.06 6.29
N LEU A 136 8.42 19.01 5.56
CA LEU A 136 9.65 18.38 6.05
C LEU A 136 10.35 19.29 7.08
N PRO A 137 11.00 18.72 8.11
CA PRO A 137 11.79 19.50 9.07
C PRO A 137 12.87 20.32 8.38
N LYS A 138 13.14 21.53 8.90
CA LYS A 138 14.14 22.45 8.31
C LYS A 138 15.54 21.84 8.27
N ASP A 139 15.87 21.01 9.25
CA ASP A 139 17.17 20.36 9.41
C ASP A 139 17.37 19.15 8.46
N TYR A 140 16.32 18.73 7.74
CA TYR A 140 16.43 17.72 6.69
C TYR A 140 17.03 18.35 5.41
N ALA A 141 18.29 18.76 5.48
CA ALA A 141 19.03 19.30 4.34
C ALA A 141 19.40 18.16 3.40
N GLY A 142 18.52 17.86 2.45
CA GLY A 142 18.87 17.16 1.21
C GLY A 142 19.56 18.08 0.18
N GLU A 143 20.04 19.25 0.63
CA GLU A 143 20.83 20.19 -0.15
C GLU A 143 22.29 20.10 0.29
N ALA A 144 23.07 19.33 -0.48
CA ALA A 144 24.50 19.52 -0.67
C ALA A 144 24.82 19.18 -2.13
#